data_AF-A0A534QLR0-F1
#
_entry.id   AF-A0A534QLR0-F1
#
_cell.length_a   1.000
_cell.length_b   1.000
_cell.length_c   1.000
_cell.angle_alpha   90.00
_cell.angle_beta   90.00
_cell.angle_gamma   90.00
#
_symmetry.space_group_name_H-M   'P 1'
#
loop_
_entity.id
_entity.type
_entity.pdbx_description
1 polymer ?
#
loop_
_entity_poly.entity_id
_entity_poly.type
_entity_poly.pdbx_seq_one_letter_code
_entity_poly.pdbx_strand_id
1 'polypeptide(L)'
;MDGRYARRRRVERVMFAATVAATASVLGVLLFLLGYLVWQGAAALSLEFFTHLPTPVGEPGGGMANALVGSGKLLLVAAAVGVPVGFLGGVYLAEYEGGPVAFAVRYA
;
A
#
# COMPACT_ATOMS: atom_id res chain seq x y z
N MET A 1 -30.70 -29.80 18.63
CA MET A 1 -29.57 -28.94 18.19
C MET A 1 -29.12 -29.46 16.84
N ASP A 2 -29.74 -28.99 15.75
CA ASP A 2 -29.66 -29.64 14.45
C ASP A 2 -28.24 -29.64 13.89
N GLY A 3 -27.78 -30.77 13.34
CA GLY A 3 -26.42 -30.92 12.79
C GLY A 3 -26.06 -29.89 11.70
N ARG A 4 -27.07 -29.26 11.09
CA ARG A 4 -26.90 -28.14 10.15
C ARG A 4 -26.34 -26.88 10.82
N TYR A 5 -26.74 -26.57 12.06
CA TYR A 5 -26.18 -25.46 12.84
C TYR A 5 -24.75 -25.73 13.28
N ALA A 6 -24.45 -26.97 13.70
CA ALA A 6 -23.10 -27.37 14.08
C ALA A 6 -22.12 -27.28 12.90
N ARG A 7 -22.53 -27.69 11.69
CA ARG A 7 -21.73 -27.55 10.47
C ARG A 7 -21.49 -26.08 10.11
N ARG A 8 -22.53 -25.24 10.15
CA ARG A 8 -22.42 -23.81 9.85
C ARG A 8 -21.43 -23.12 10.79
N ARG A 9 -21.51 -23.40 12.09
CA ARG A 9 -20.62 -22.80 13.09
C ARG A 9 -19.16 -23.28 12.98
N ARG A 10 -18.93 -24.51 12.52
CA ARG A 10 -17.58 -24.99 12.20
C ARG A 10 -17.00 -24.28 10.98
N VAL A 11 -17.78 -24.16 9.90
CA VAL A 11 -17.35 -23.46 8.69
C VAL A 11 -17.05 -22.00 8.98
N GLU A 12 -17.91 -21.32 9.73
CA GLU A 12 -17.70 -19.93 10.17
C GLU A 12 -16.36 -19.78 10.92
N ARG A 13 -16.10 -20.64 11.92
CA ARG A 13 -14.86 -20.58 12.70
C ARG A 13 -13.62 -20.85 11.85
N VAL A 14 -13.70 -21.80 10.92
CA VAL A 14 -12.59 -22.11 10.00
C VAL A 14 -12.32 -20.95 9.07
N MET A 15 -13.35 -20.36 8.45
CA MET A 15 -13.19 -19.23 7.55
C MET A 15 -12.66 -17.99 8.29
N PHE A 16 -13.18 -17.70 9.48
CA PHE A 16 -12.68 -16.62 10.30
C PHE A 16 -11.21 -16.83 10.68
N ALA A 17 -10.83 -18.03 11.13
CA ALA A 17 -9.45 -18.36 11.44
C ALA A 17 -8.54 -18.25 10.20
N ALA A 18 -9.01 -18.67 9.03
CA ALA A 18 -8.27 -18.56 7.77
C ALA A 18 -8.03 -17.09 7.39
N THR A 19 -9.04 -16.23 7.51
CA THR A 19 -8.89 -14.78 7.27
C THR A 19 -7.91 -14.15 8.27
N VAL A 20 -8.03 -14.48 9.56
CA VAL A 20 -7.09 -13.99 10.59
C VAL A 20 -5.67 -14.46 10.30
N ALA A 21 -5.48 -15.72 9.92
CA ALA A 21 -4.17 -16.27 9.57
C ALA A 21 -3.57 -15.60 8.33
N ALA A 22 -4.38 -15.34 7.30
CA ALA A 22 -3.94 -14.63 6.10
C ALA A 22 -3.56 -13.17 6.40
N THR A 23 -4.34 -12.46 7.21
CA THR A 23 -3.99 -11.10 7.65
C THR A 23 -2.72 -11.10 8.49
N ALA A 24 -2.61 -12.02 9.45
CA ALA A 24 -1.44 -12.14 10.32
C ALA A 24 -0.17 -12.50 9.54
N SER A 25 -0.26 -13.32 8.49
CA SER A 25 0.90 -13.66 7.66
C SER A 25 1.43 -12.46 6.89
N VAL A 26 0.55 -11.69 6.24
CA VAL A 26 0.93 -10.47 5.51
C VAL A 26 1.52 -9.43 6.46
N LEU A 27 0.87 -9.18 7.60
CA LEU A 27 1.38 -8.25 8.61
C LEU A 27 2.71 -8.73 9.21
N GLY A 28 2.86 -10.05 9.43
CA GLY A 28 4.11 -10.64 9.90
C GLY A 28 5.28 -10.38 8.94
N VAL A 29 5.06 -10.59 7.64
CA VAL A 29 6.07 -10.30 6.61
C VAL A 29 6.37 -8.80 6.55
N LEU A 30 5.35 -7.93 6.60
CA LEU A 30 5.53 -6.49 6.59
C LEU A 30 6.39 -6.02 7.78
N LEU A 31 6.08 -6.49 9.00
CA LEU A 31 6.82 -6.15 10.21
C LEU A 31 8.25 -6.70 10.16
N PHE A 32 8.44 -7.90 9.64
CA PHE A 32 9.77 -8.48 9.44
C PHE A 32 10.61 -7.64 8.48
N LEU A 33 10.06 -7.28 7.32
CA LEU A 33 10.76 -6.45 6.33
C LEU A 33 11.06 -5.06 6.86
N LEU A 34 10.11 -4.43 7.54
CA LEU A 34 10.30 -3.11 8.15
C LEU A 34 11.36 -3.18 9.25
N GLY A 35 11.33 -4.20 10.11
CA GLY A 35 12.34 -4.43 11.13
C GLY A 35 13.75 -4.63 10.55
N TYR A 36 13.86 -5.45 9.49
CA TYR A 36 15.12 -5.66 8.77
C TYR A 36 15.64 -4.36 8.14
N LEU A 37 14.76 -3.58 7.51
CA LEU A 37 15.10 -2.30 6.91
C LEU A 37 15.59 -1.29 7.95
N VAL A 38 14.93 -1.22 9.11
CA VAL A 38 15.35 -0.33 10.21
C VAL A 38 16.71 -0.78 10.75
N TRP A 39 16.90 -2.08 10.99
CA TRP A 39 18.17 -2.62 11.49
C TRP A 39 19.33 -2.26 10.56
N GLN A 40 19.17 -2.48 9.25
CA GLN A 40 20.23 -2.25 8.27
C GLN A 40 20.38 -0.77 7.91
N GLY A 41 19.29 -0.02 7.88
CA GLY A 41 19.21 1.36 7.41
C GLY A 41 19.46 2.42 8.48
N ALA A 42 19.26 2.12 9.76
CA ALA A 42 19.41 3.11 10.84
C ALA A 42 20.83 3.69 10.90
N ALA A 43 21.86 2.87 10.65
CA ALA A 43 23.25 3.33 10.62
C ALA A 43 23.57 4.22 9.41
N ALA A 44 22.79 4.14 8.35
CA ALA A 44 22.94 4.96 7.14
C ALA A 44 22.12 6.26 7.18
N LEU A 45 21.30 6.47 8.23
CA LEU A 45 20.45 7.64 8.37
C LEU A 45 21.27 8.83 8.88
N SER A 46 21.73 9.68 7.97
CA SER A 46 22.44 10.93 8.27
C SER A 46 21.82 12.12 7.51
N LEU A 47 22.16 13.35 7.89
CA LEU A 47 21.75 14.53 7.11
C LEU A 47 22.31 14.50 5.67
N GLU A 48 23.49 13.91 5.50
CA GLU A 48 24.13 13.73 4.19
C GLU A 48 23.31 12.77 3.31
N PHE A 49 22.72 11.72 3.88
CA PHE A 49 21.86 10.80 3.14
C PHE A 49 20.68 11.50 2.44
N PHE A 50 20.08 12.52 3.05
CA PHE A 50 18.94 13.23 2.47
C PHE A 50 19.34 14.32 1.47
N THR A 51 20.53 14.88 1.60
CA THR A 51 20.94 16.11 0.88
C THR A 51 21.98 15.85 -0.20
N HIS A 52 22.83 14.82 -0.05
CA HIS A 52 23.86 14.49 -1.01
C HIS A 52 23.34 13.62 -2.15
N LEU A 53 24.03 13.75 -3.28
CA LEU A 53 23.84 12.90 -4.45
C LEU A 53 24.40 11.50 -4.18
N PRO A 54 23.84 10.47 -4.84
CA PRO A 54 24.39 9.12 -4.77
C PRO A 54 25.78 9.10 -5.37
N THR A 55 26.74 8.57 -4.62
CA THR A 55 28.09 8.31 -5.09
C THR A 55 28.12 7.07 -6.01
N PRO A 56 29.11 6.96 -6.90
CA PRO A 56 29.35 5.74 -7.66
C PRO A 56 29.48 4.50 -6.78
N VAL A 57 29.11 3.35 -7.34
CA VAL A 57 29.20 2.06 -6.64
C VAL A 57 30.65 1.79 -6.20
N GLY A 58 30.85 1.54 -4.90
CA GLY A 58 32.16 1.25 -4.31
C GLY A 58 32.83 2.42 -3.59
N GLU A 59 32.31 3.65 -3.69
CA GLU A 59 32.77 4.77 -2.87
C GLU A 59 31.97 4.87 -1.56
N PRO A 60 32.63 4.89 -0.38
CA PRO A 60 31.95 5.05 0.90
C PRO A 60 31.36 6.46 1.02
N GLY A 61 30.11 6.55 1.49
CA GLY A 61 29.37 7.81 1.64
C GLY A 61 28.35 8.03 0.54
N GLY A 62 27.90 9.27 0.38
CA GLY A 62 26.85 9.66 -0.58
C GLY A 62 25.43 9.68 0.02
N GLY A 63 24.47 10.11 -0.79
CA GLY A 63 23.07 10.22 -0.37
C GLY A 63 22.06 9.79 -1.43
N MET A 64 20.78 9.97 -1.14
CA MET A 64 19.65 9.58 -2.00
C MET A 64 18.78 10.77 -2.38
N ALA A 65 19.32 12.00 -2.33
CA ALA A 65 18.55 13.23 -2.56
C ALA A 65 17.77 13.23 -3.89
N ASN A 66 18.44 12.84 -4.99
CA ASN A 66 17.79 12.77 -6.30
C ASN A 66 16.66 11.73 -6.37
N ALA A 67 16.83 10.59 -5.70
CA ALA A 67 15.80 9.55 -5.66
C ALA A 67 14.57 10.01 -4.85
N LEU A 68 14.78 10.67 -3.72
CA LEU A 68 13.72 11.21 -2.87
C LEU A 68 12.96 12.34 -3.57
N VAL A 69 13.68 13.32 -4.13
CA VAL A 69 13.06 14.45 -4.84
C VAL A 69 12.35 13.97 -6.11
N GLY A 70 12.96 13.05 -6.85
CA GLY A 70 12.34 12.43 -8.03
C GLY A 70 11.04 11.72 -7.68
N SER A 71 11.07 10.88 -6.63
CA SER A 71 9.87 10.17 -6.15
C SER A 71 8.78 11.12 -5.68
N GLY A 72 9.14 12.19 -4.96
CA GLY A 72 8.19 13.21 -4.51
C GLY A 72 7.53 13.96 -5.68
N LYS A 73 8.31 14.33 -6.70
CA LYS A 73 7.77 14.95 -7.93
C LYS A 73 6.82 14.01 -8.65
N LEU A 74 7.19 12.74 -8.82
CA LEU A 74 6.34 11.73 -9.44
C LEU A 74 5.03 11.54 -8.67
N LEU A 75 5.11 11.42 -7.34
CA LEU A 75 3.94 11.32 -6.46
C LEU A 75 3.03 12.55 -6.59
N LEU A 76 3.59 13.75 -6.60
CA LEU A 76 2.81 14.99 -6.73
C LEU A 76 2.04 15.04 -8.05
N VAL A 77 2.71 14.76 -9.17
CA VAL A 77 2.07 14.77 -10.49
C VAL A 77 1.00 13.67 -10.58
N ALA A 78 1.30 12.47 -10.09
CA ALA A 78 0.36 11.37 -10.06
C ALA A 78 -0.87 11.70 -9.20
N ALA A 79 -0.67 12.29 -8.02
CA ALA A 79 -1.76 12.69 -7.14
C ALA A 79 -2.59 13.84 -7.71
N ALA A 80 -1.94 14.85 -8.30
CA ALA A 80 -2.61 16.01 -8.89
C ALA A 80 -3.59 15.64 -10.01
N VAL A 81 -3.37 14.52 -10.70
CA VAL A 81 -4.28 14.02 -11.74
C VAL A 81 -5.18 12.90 -11.20
N GLY A 82 -4.60 11.91 -10.53
CA GLY A 82 -5.31 10.72 -10.06
C GLY A 82 -6.35 11.03 -8.97
N VAL A 83 -6.04 11.95 -8.04
CA VAL A 83 -6.97 12.28 -6.95
C VAL A 83 -8.22 13.00 -7.48
N PRO A 84 -8.13 14.07 -8.29
CA PRO A 84 -9.34 14.69 -8.84
C PRO A 84 -10.16 13.74 -9.72
N VAL A 85 -9.51 12.94 -10.57
CA VAL A 85 -10.22 11.99 -11.45
C VAL A 85 -10.95 10.92 -10.62
N GLY A 86 -10.28 10.32 -9.64
CA GLY A 86 -10.89 9.33 -8.76
C GLY A 86 -12.00 9.92 -7.89
N PHE A 87 -11.79 11.13 -7.36
CA PHE A 87 -12.79 11.84 -6.56
C PHE A 87 -14.04 12.18 -7.38
N LEU A 88 -13.87 12.75 -8.58
CA LEU A 88 -14.99 13.06 -9.47
C LEU A 88 -15.72 11.80 -9.93
N GLY A 89 -15.01 10.70 -10.18
CA GLY A 89 -15.63 9.39 -10.45
C GLY A 89 -16.48 8.90 -9.28
N GLY A 90 -15.97 9.03 -8.05
CA GLY A 90 -16.72 8.71 -6.83
C GLY A 90 -17.96 9.58 -6.64
N VAL A 91 -17.84 10.90 -6.84
CA VAL A 91 -18.97 11.85 -6.79
C VAL A 91 -20.01 11.52 -7.86
N TYR A 92 -19.59 11.23 -9.10
CA TYR A 92 -20.49 10.84 -10.18
C TYR A 92 -21.27 9.58 -9.84
N LEU A 93 -20.62 8.55 -9.30
CA LEU A 93 -21.30 7.31 -8.88
C LEU A 93 -22.22 7.49 -7.67
N ALA A 94 -21.99 8.52 -6.85
CA ALA A 94 -22.84 8.85 -5.71
C ALA A 94 -24.11 9.60 -6.13
N GLU A 95 -24.02 10.44 -7.17
CA GLU A 95 -25.14 11.25 -7.66
C GLU A 95 -25.98 10.52 -8.72
N TYR A 96 -25.36 9.68 -9.56
CA TYR A 96 -26.01 9.01 -10.68
C TYR A 96 -26.08 7.49 -10.48
N GLU A 97 -27.30 6.95 -10.42
CA GLU A 97 -27.53 5.53 -10.16
C GLU A 97 -27.55 4.62 -11.41
N GLY A 98 -27.18 5.11 -12.60
CA GLY A 98 -27.25 4.27 -13.80
C GLY A 98 -26.66 4.84 -15.08
N GLY A 99 -26.62 3.98 -16.12
CA GLY A 99 -26.11 4.30 -17.45
C GLY A 99 -24.80 3.55 -17.81
N PRO A 100 -24.46 3.47 -19.10
CA PRO A 100 -23.27 2.75 -19.57
C PRO A 100 -21.97 3.34 -19.01
N VAL A 101 -21.93 4.66 -18.80
CA VAL A 101 -20.78 5.36 -18.20
C VAL A 101 -20.62 5.05 -16.71
N ALA A 102 -21.72 5.02 -15.94
CA ALA A 102 -21.68 4.64 -14.53
C ALA A 102 -21.27 3.18 -14.33
N PHE A 103 -21.71 2.28 -15.22
CA PHE A 103 -21.26 0.89 -15.24
C PHE A 103 -19.76 0.79 -15.52
N ALA A 104 -19.26 1.49 -16.55
CA ALA A 104 -17.84 1.51 -16.87
C ALA A 104 -16.99 2.04 -15.72
N VAL A 105 -17.37 3.14 -15.07
CA VAL A 105 -16.60 3.72 -13.96
C VAL A 105 -16.64 2.84 -12.69
N ARG A 106 -17.75 2.13 -12.43
CA ARG A 106 -17.90 1.26 -11.26
C ARG A 106 -17.06 -0.03 -11.34
N TYR A 107 -16.78 -0.50 -12.56
CA TYR A 107 -16.12 -1.78 -12.82
C TYR A 107 -14.79 -1.67 -13.58
N ALA A 108 -14.33 -0.45 -13.88
CA ALA A 108 -12.97 -0.18 -14.35
C ALA A 108 -11.96 -0.35 -13.21
#